data_AF-A0A8T6QJY8-F1
#
_entry.id   AF-A0A8T6QJY8-F1
#
_cell.length_a   1.000
_cell.length_b   1.000
_cell.length_c   1.000
_cell.angle_alpha   90.00
_cell.angle_beta   90.00
_cell.angle_gamma   90.00
#
_symmetry.space_group_name_H-M   'P 1'
#
loop_
_entity.id
_entity.type
_entity.pdbx_description
1 polymer ?
#
loop_
_entity_poly.entity_id
_entity_poly.type
_entity_poly.pdbx_seq_one_letter_code
_entity_poly.pdbx_strand_id
1 'polypeptide(L)'
;KGIVNISTDSLWNLKTSSTNAQLLQVGVLGKGELNITTGGIVKARDTQIALNDKSKGDVRVDGQNSLLETFNMYVGTSGTGTLTLTNSGTLNVEGGEVYLGVFEPAVGTLNIGAAHGEAAADAGYITNATKVEFGSGEGVFVFNHTNNSDAGYQVDMLITGDDKDGKVIHDAGHTVFNAGNTYSGKTLVNDGLLTIASHTADGVTGMGSSEVTIASPGTLDILASTNSAG
;
A
#
# COMPACT_ATOMS: atom_id res chain seq x y z
N LYS A 1 17.07 5.59 -17.69
CA LYS A 1 16.11 4.81 -16.89
C LYS A 1 16.86 3.56 -16.44
N GLY A 2 17.04 3.36 -15.13
CA GLY A 2 17.63 2.12 -14.59
C GLY A 2 16.53 1.09 -14.37
N ILE A 3 16.77 -0.16 -14.71
CA ILE A 3 15.80 -1.26 -14.55
C ILE A 3 16.53 -2.45 -13.92
N VAL A 4 15.95 -3.04 -12.89
CA VAL A 4 16.41 -4.29 -12.27
C VAL A 4 15.26 -5.28 -12.30
N ASN A 5 15.53 -6.50 -12.76
CA ASN A 5 14.58 -7.60 -12.78
C ASN A 5 15.12 -8.75 -11.93
N ILE A 6 14.38 -9.14 -10.90
CA ILE A 6 14.66 -10.30 -10.06
C ILE A 6 13.53 -11.30 -10.34
N SER A 7 13.88 -12.50 -10.79
CA SER A 7 12.92 -13.50 -11.26
C SER A 7 13.24 -14.90 -10.75
N THR A 8 12.66 -15.93 -11.35
CA THR A 8 12.73 -17.36 -10.96
C THR A 8 13.93 -17.73 -10.11
N ASP A 9 13.66 -18.11 -8.86
CA ASP A 9 14.63 -18.61 -7.86
C ASP A 9 15.83 -17.68 -7.59
N SER A 10 15.72 -16.40 -7.97
CA SER A 10 16.78 -15.42 -7.77
C SER A 10 16.63 -14.70 -6.44
N LEU A 11 17.76 -14.51 -5.75
CA LEU A 11 17.85 -13.75 -4.51
C LEU A 11 18.77 -12.55 -4.69
N TRP A 12 18.25 -11.34 -4.49
CA TRP A 12 19.06 -10.15 -4.28
C TRP A 12 19.02 -9.75 -2.81
N ASN A 13 20.11 -10.03 -2.10
CA ASN A 13 20.25 -9.72 -0.68
C ASN A 13 21.22 -8.55 -0.49
N LEU A 14 20.68 -7.38 -0.15
CA LEU A 14 21.45 -6.16 0.07
C LEU A 14 22.03 -6.17 1.50
N LYS A 15 23.28 -6.61 1.64
CA LYS A 15 23.98 -6.66 2.93
C LYS A 15 25.46 -6.30 2.82
N THR A 16 26.06 -5.83 3.91
CA THR A 16 27.52 -5.68 4.02
C THR A 16 28.20 -7.03 4.21
N SER A 17 29.54 -7.03 4.09
CA SER A 17 30.38 -8.16 4.49
C SER A 17 30.20 -8.54 5.97
N SER A 18 29.81 -7.59 6.82
CA SER A 18 29.48 -7.79 8.23
C SER A 18 28.01 -8.17 8.48
N THR A 19 27.28 -8.63 7.46
CA THR A 19 25.86 -9.07 7.49
C THR A 19 24.81 -8.00 7.76
N ASN A 20 25.18 -6.72 7.86
CA ASN A 20 24.20 -5.65 8.05
C ASN A 20 23.42 -5.43 6.75
N ALA A 21 22.10 -5.62 6.79
CA ALA A 21 21.24 -5.28 5.67
C ALA A 21 21.43 -3.79 5.27
N GLN A 22 21.26 -3.49 3.99
CA GLN A 22 21.52 -2.17 3.41
C GLN A 22 20.24 -1.56 2.83
N LEU A 23 20.23 -0.23 2.76
CA LEU A 23 19.16 0.55 2.17
C LEU A 23 19.05 0.26 0.66
N LEU A 24 17.85 -0.07 0.20
CA LEU A 24 17.50 -0.14 -1.21
C LEU A 24 16.87 1.18 -1.66
N GLN A 25 17.36 1.75 -2.75
CA GLN A 25 16.80 2.98 -3.32
C GLN A 25 16.47 2.80 -4.80
N VAL A 26 15.23 3.10 -5.18
CA VAL A 26 14.75 2.97 -6.56
C VAL A 26 14.37 4.36 -7.09
N GLY A 27 15.09 4.81 -8.13
CA GLY A 27 14.82 6.11 -8.75
C GLY A 27 15.29 7.30 -7.91
N VAL A 28 16.59 7.39 -7.62
CA VAL A 28 17.14 8.42 -6.69
C VAL A 28 17.07 9.84 -7.26
N LEU A 29 17.76 10.12 -8.37
CA LEU A 29 17.79 11.44 -9.04
C LEU A 29 17.03 11.43 -10.38
N GLY A 30 16.52 10.28 -10.78
CA GLY A 30 15.92 10.07 -12.10
C GLY A 30 14.90 8.94 -12.05
N LYS A 31 14.74 8.22 -13.17
CA LYS A 31 13.79 7.12 -13.28
C LYS A 31 14.44 5.77 -12.97
N GLY A 32 13.94 5.06 -11.97
CA GLY A 32 14.32 3.69 -11.61
C GLY A 32 13.12 2.75 -11.62
N GLU A 33 13.36 1.49 -11.96
CA GLU A 33 12.36 0.43 -11.97
C GLU A 33 12.95 -0.84 -11.33
N LEU A 34 12.17 -1.48 -10.47
CA LEU A 34 12.49 -2.78 -9.88
C LEU A 34 11.30 -3.72 -10.06
N ASN A 35 11.49 -4.79 -10.82
CA ASN A 35 10.51 -5.84 -11.00
C ASN A 35 10.95 -7.08 -10.24
N ILE A 36 10.12 -7.55 -9.32
CA ILE A 36 10.28 -8.79 -8.57
C ILE A 36 9.15 -9.71 -9.01
N THR A 37 9.51 -10.72 -9.80
CA THR A 37 8.52 -11.54 -10.52
C THR A 37 8.79 -13.02 -10.31
N THR A 38 7.80 -13.88 -10.55
CA THR A 38 8.00 -15.33 -10.72
C THR A 38 8.84 -15.99 -9.59
N GLY A 39 8.62 -15.61 -8.33
CA GLY A 39 9.37 -16.18 -7.19
C GLY A 39 10.72 -15.52 -6.89
N GLY A 40 11.03 -14.38 -7.53
CA GLY A 40 12.20 -13.57 -7.19
C GLY A 40 12.10 -13.00 -5.77
N ILE A 41 13.24 -12.88 -5.09
CA ILE A 41 13.31 -12.38 -3.71
C ILE A 41 14.30 -11.22 -3.61
N VAL A 42 13.87 -10.11 -3.04
CA VAL A 42 14.71 -8.98 -2.65
C VAL A 42 14.65 -8.80 -1.13
N LYS A 43 15.81 -8.69 -0.48
CA LYS A 43 15.93 -8.41 0.95
C LYS A 43 16.77 -7.15 1.16
N ALA A 44 16.22 -6.18 1.89
CA ALA A 44 16.87 -4.91 2.20
C ALA A 44 16.61 -4.49 3.65
N ARG A 45 17.40 -3.54 4.17
CA ARG A 45 17.15 -2.95 5.49
C ARG A 45 15.94 -2.03 5.42
N ASP A 46 16.00 -0.95 4.66
CA ASP A 46 14.81 -0.17 4.31
C ASP A 46 14.73 -0.09 2.79
N THR A 47 13.56 0.26 2.27
CA THR A 47 13.35 0.50 0.85
C THR A 47 12.75 1.89 0.65
N GLN A 48 13.39 2.68 -0.23
CA GLN A 48 12.96 4.03 -0.59
C GLN A 48 12.72 4.12 -2.10
N ILE A 49 11.54 4.60 -2.48
CA ILE A 49 11.16 4.82 -3.87
C ILE A 49 11.04 6.32 -4.12
N ALA A 50 11.71 6.81 -5.17
CA ALA A 50 11.73 8.21 -5.57
C ALA A 50 12.25 9.16 -4.48
N LEU A 51 13.56 9.09 -4.22
CA LEU A 51 14.19 9.80 -3.09
C LEU A 51 14.14 11.32 -3.22
N ASN A 52 14.39 11.88 -4.40
CA ASN A 52 14.55 13.33 -4.58
C ASN A 52 13.40 13.95 -5.37
N ASP A 53 13.30 15.29 -5.32
CA ASP A 53 12.38 16.06 -6.16
C ASP A 53 12.49 15.67 -7.64
N LYS A 54 11.34 15.58 -8.31
CA LYS A 54 11.18 15.16 -9.72
C LYS A 54 11.71 13.77 -10.08
N SER A 55 12.24 13.01 -9.12
CA SER A 55 12.64 11.62 -9.34
C SER A 55 11.40 10.72 -9.47
N LYS A 56 11.58 9.58 -10.13
CA LYS A 56 10.51 8.58 -10.29
C LYS A 56 11.03 7.19 -9.98
N GLY A 57 10.31 6.47 -9.13
CA GLY A 57 10.60 5.08 -8.84
C GLY A 57 9.36 4.24 -9.03
N ASP A 58 9.52 3.08 -9.66
CA ASP A 58 8.46 2.12 -9.89
C ASP A 58 8.94 0.75 -9.38
N VAL A 59 8.20 0.18 -8.43
CA VAL A 59 8.49 -1.15 -7.89
C VAL A 59 7.27 -2.03 -8.08
N ARG A 60 7.47 -3.19 -8.68
CA ARG A 60 6.43 -4.22 -8.88
C ARG A 60 6.84 -5.50 -8.18
N VAL A 61 5.97 -6.02 -7.31
CA VAL A 61 6.08 -7.37 -6.74
C VAL A 61 4.90 -8.19 -7.25
N ASP A 62 5.21 -9.16 -8.09
CA ASP A 62 4.23 -9.80 -8.96
C ASP A 62 4.44 -11.31 -9.04
N GLY A 63 3.37 -12.06 -8.83
CA GLY A 63 3.39 -13.51 -8.90
C GLY A 63 3.65 -14.17 -7.55
N GLN A 64 3.11 -15.38 -7.43
CA GLN A 64 3.25 -16.22 -6.25
C GLN A 64 4.72 -16.38 -5.85
N ASN A 65 5.00 -16.28 -4.55
CA ASN A 65 6.33 -16.38 -3.93
C ASN A 65 7.31 -15.25 -4.30
N SER A 66 6.92 -14.27 -5.11
CA SER A 66 7.70 -13.06 -5.28
C SER A 66 7.67 -12.24 -4.00
N LEU A 67 8.84 -11.82 -3.50
CA LEU A 67 8.98 -11.21 -2.20
C LEU A 67 9.88 -9.97 -2.24
N LEU A 68 9.37 -8.86 -1.71
CA LEU A 68 10.17 -7.76 -1.21
C LEU A 68 10.13 -7.78 0.33
N GLU A 69 11.26 -8.07 0.95
CA GLU A 69 11.45 -8.00 2.40
C GLU A 69 12.23 -6.74 2.76
N THR A 70 11.66 -5.94 3.64
CA THR A 70 12.22 -4.67 4.11
C THR A 70 11.86 -4.47 5.59
N PHE A 71 12.61 -3.66 6.32
CA PHE A 71 12.27 -3.25 7.67
C PHE A 71 11.20 -2.16 7.61
N ASN A 72 11.52 -1.01 7.02
CA ASN A 72 10.53 0.03 6.70
C ASN A 72 10.42 0.28 5.19
N MET A 73 9.25 0.77 4.76
CA MET A 73 8.95 1.07 3.37
C MET A 73 8.58 2.55 3.19
N TYR A 74 9.21 3.23 2.23
CA TYR A 74 8.93 4.63 1.90
C TYR A 74 8.65 4.77 0.41
N VAL A 75 7.42 5.14 0.05
CA VAL A 75 6.98 5.32 -1.33
C VAL A 75 6.76 6.79 -1.61
N GLY A 76 7.52 7.35 -2.55
CA GLY A 76 7.51 8.78 -2.81
C GLY A 76 8.11 9.54 -1.64
N THR A 77 9.44 9.49 -1.46
CA THR A 77 10.08 10.21 -0.35
C THR A 77 10.08 11.72 -0.57
N SER A 78 10.56 12.17 -1.73
CA SER A 78 10.42 13.57 -2.18
C SER A 78 10.06 13.69 -3.67
N GLY A 79 9.98 12.56 -4.38
CA GLY A 79 9.56 12.47 -5.77
C GLY A 79 8.26 11.68 -5.93
N THR A 80 8.04 11.13 -7.14
CA THR A 80 6.87 10.30 -7.45
C THR A 80 7.25 8.82 -7.39
N GLY A 81 6.79 8.12 -6.36
CA GLY A 81 7.02 6.70 -6.16
C GLY A 81 5.75 5.87 -6.35
N THR A 82 5.89 4.69 -6.95
CA THR A 82 4.81 3.70 -7.03
C THR A 82 5.31 2.33 -6.59
N LEU A 83 4.55 1.67 -5.73
CA LEU A 83 4.69 0.26 -5.40
C LEU A 83 3.39 -0.47 -5.81
N THR A 84 3.51 -1.51 -6.63
CA THR A 84 2.37 -2.34 -7.05
C THR A 84 2.58 -3.78 -6.59
N LEU A 85 1.60 -4.31 -5.84
CA LEU A 85 1.56 -5.68 -5.34
C LEU A 85 0.42 -6.42 -6.03
N THR A 86 0.72 -7.47 -6.79
CA THR A 86 -0.29 -8.18 -7.59
C THR A 86 0.05 -9.66 -7.77
N ASN A 87 -0.93 -10.45 -8.21
CA ASN A 87 -0.83 -11.89 -8.48
C ASN A 87 -0.15 -12.66 -7.33
N SER A 88 -0.56 -12.39 -6.08
CA SER A 88 0.02 -12.98 -4.86
C SER A 88 1.48 -12.63 -4.56
N GLY A 89 2.01 -11.55 -5.15
CA GLY A 89 3.30 -10.97 -4.77
C GLY A 89 3.23 -10.29 -3.39
N THR A 90 4.28 -10.43 -2.58
CA THR A 90 4.26 -10.04 -1.17
C THR A 90 5.29 -8.95 -0.84
N LEU A 91 4.84 -7.90 -0.16
CA LEU A 91 5.68 -7.00 0.62
C LEU A 91 5.69 -7.47 2.08
N ASN A 92 6.86 -7.82 2.61
CA ASN A 92 7.05 -8.11 4.04
C ASN A 92 7.75 -6.93 4.73
N VAL A 93 7.13 -6.35 5.75
CA VAL A 93 7.59 -5.12 6.44
C VAL A 93 7.91 -5.45 7.90
N GLU A 94 9.15 -5.83 8.20
CA GLU A 94 9.53 -6.32 9.54
C GLU A 94 9.47 -5.26 10.64
N GLY A 95 9.71 -3.99 10.29
CA GLY A 95 9.60 -2.84 11.21
C GLY A 95 8.17 -2.35 11.38
N GLY A 96 7.24 -2.83 10.55
CA GLY A 96 5.82 -2.52 10.62
C GLY A 96 5.38 -1.23 9.92
N GLU A 97 6.30 -0.40 9.42
CA GLU A 97 5.95 0.94 8.93
C GLU A 97 6.04 1.06 7.41
N VAL A 98 4.93 1.49 6.80
CA VAL A 98 4.85 1.92 5.40
C VAL A 98 4.46 3.39 5.34
N TYR A 99 5.22 4.20 4.62
CA TYR A 99 4.96 5.62 4.42
C TYR A 99 4.68 5.93 2.95
N LEU A 100 3.63 6.70 2.68
CA LEU A 100 3.23 7.13 1.34
C LEU A 100 3.23 8.66 1.27
N GLY A 101 3.90 9.25 0.27
CA GLY A 101 3.97 10.70 0.12
C GLY A 101 4.69 11.36 1.30
N VAL A 102 5.95 10.97 1.54
CA VAL A 102 6.62 11.25 2.83
C VAL A 102 6.78 12.74 3.10
N PHE A 103 7.29 13.49 2.13
CA PHE A 103 7.52 14.93 2.24
C PHE A 103 6.96 15.69 1.04
N GLU A 104 6.22 16.78 1.28
CA GLU A 104 5.84 17.74 0.23
C GLU A 104 7.02 18.11 -0.70
N PRO A 105 6.89 18.05 -2.04
CA PRO A 105 5.68 17.78 -2.84
C PRO A 105 5.58 16.33 -3.36
N ALA A 106 6.04 15.35 -2.58
CA ALA A 106 6.07 13.95 -3.00
C ALA A 106 4.69 13.41 -3.32
N VAL A 107 4.67 12.41 -4.21
CA VAL A 107 3.49 11.57 -4.45
C VAL A 107 3.90 10.12 -4.24
N GLY A 108 3.26 9.43 -3.32
CA GLY A 108 3.52 8.03 -3.02
C GLY A 108 2.31 7.16 -3.25
N THR A 109 2.35 6.25 -4.23
CA THR A 109 1.23 5.37 -4.56
C THR A 109 1.53 3.92 -4.21
N LEU A 110 0.65 3.29 -3.43
CA LEU A 110 0.64 1.86 -3.18
C LEU A 110 -0.61 1.24 -3.82
N ASN A 111 -0.43 0.26 -4.69
CA ASN A 111 -1.52 -0.47 -5.34
C ASN A 111 -1.59 -1.91 -4.82
N ILE A 112 -2.78 -2.34 -4.40
CA ILE A 112 -3.13 -3.75 -4.22
C ILE A 112 -3.97 -4.17 -5.43
N GLY A 113 -3.40 -5.05 -6.25
CA GLY A 113 -3.93 -5.38 -7.57
C GLY A 113 -3.42 -4.41 -8.64
N ALA A 114 -4.34 -3.82 -9.39
CA ALA A 114 -4.02 -2.88 -10.46
C ALA A 114 -3.90 -1.42 -9.97
N ALA A 115 -3.40 -0.55 -10.84
CA ALA A 115 -3.38 0.89 -10.57
C ALA A 115 -4.80 1.50 -10.66
N HIS A 116 -4.99 2.69 -10.10
CA HIS A 116 -6.26 3.40 -10.20
C HIS A 116 -6.67 3.63 -11.66
N GLY A 117 -7.93 3.31 -12.00
CA GLY A 117 -8.50 3.48 -13.34
C GLY A 117 -8.13 2.40 -14.36
N GLU A 118 -7.28 1.44 -13.98
CA GLU A 118 -6.96 0.27 -14.81
C GLU A 118 -7.90 -0.90 -14.52
N ALA A 119 -7.88 -1.94 -15.37
CA ALA A 119 -8.64 -3.15 -15.11
C ALA A 119 -8.09 -3.88 -13.87
N ALA A 120 -8.99 -4.30 -12.97
CA ALA A 120 -8.64 -5.00 -11.75
C ALA A 120 -7.77 -6.24 -12.01
N ALA A 121 -6.79 -6.47 -11.14
CA ALA A 121 -5.88 -7.61 -11.20
C ALA A 121 -5.91 -8.40 -9.89
N ASP A 122 -5.36 -9.60 -9.87
CA ASP A 122 -5.25 -10.36 -8.62
C ASP A 122 -4.41 -9.57 -7.60
N ALA A 123 -4.88 -9.56 -6.35
CA ALA A 123 -4.22 -8.83 -5.27
C ALA A 123 -2.83 -9.39 -4.97
N GLY A 124 -1.90 -8.53 -4.58
CA GLY A 124 -0.73 -8.91 -3.78
C GLY A 124 -1.01 -8.74 -2.29
N TYR A 125 -0.01 -8.95 -1.45
CA TYR A 125 -0.16 -8.95 0.01
C TYR A 125 0.88 -8.06 0.71
N ILE A 126 0.49 -7.51 1.85
CA ILE A 126 1.39 -6.88 2.81
C ILE A 126 1.38 -7.72 4.08
N THR A 127 2.55 -8.13 4.57
CA THR A 127 2.70 -8.87 5.83
C THR A 127 3.54 -8.10 6.82
N ASN A 128 3.23 -8.28 8.11
CA ASN A 128 3.91 -7.66 9.27
C ASN A 128 3.84 -6.12 9.36
N ALA A 129 3.26 -5.43 8.38
CA ALA A 129 2.93 -4.03 8.50
C ALA A 129 1.91 -3.82 9.64
N THR A 130 2.20 -2.89 10.53
CA THR A 130 1.29 -2.44 11.60
C THR A 130 0.58 -1.16 11.20
N LYS A 131 1.17 -0.36 10.31
CA LYS A 131 0.54 0.83 9.74
C LYS A 131 0.96 1.14 8.30
N VAL A 132 0.04 1.81 7.60
CA VAL A 132 0.30 2.65 6.43
C VAL A 132 0.02 4.09 6.83
N GLU A 133 1.02 4.95 6.71
CA GLU A 133 0.97 6.36 7.10
C GLU A 133 1.08 7.26 5.86
N PHE A 134 0.08 8.11 5.65
CA PHE A 134 0.18 9.23 4.74
C PHE A 134 1.07 10.30 5.37
N GLY A 135 2.14 10.66 4.65
CA GLY A 135 3.13 11.64 5.07
C GLY A 135 2.61 13.07 4.91
N SER A 136 3.52 14.04 4.72
CA SER A 136 3.06 15.42 4.50
C SER A 136 2.72 15.72 3.04
N GLY A 137 3.19 14.94 2.08
CA GLY A 137 2.80 15.03 0.67
C GLY A 137 1.74 14.00 0.28
N GLU A 138 1.32 14.01 -0.98
CA GLU A 138 0.18 13.21 -1.46
C GLU A 138 0.44 11.69 -1.38
N GLY A 139 -0.12 11.06 -0.34
CA GLY A 139 -0.16 9.61 -0.21
C GLY A 139 -1.39 8.98 -0.86
N VAL A 140 -1.24 7.95 -1.69
CA VAL A 140 -2.35 7.29 -2.38
C VAL A 140 -2.30 5.78 -2.15
N PHE A 141 -3.35 5.23 -1.53
CA PHE A 141 -3.48 3.79 -1.32
C PHE A 141 -4.68 3.27 -2.12
N VAL A 142 -4.38 2.47 -3.14
CA VAL A 142 -5.36 1.96 -4.11
C VAL A 142 -5.64 0.48 -3.86
N PHE A 143 -6.92 0.15 -3.79
CA PHE A 143 -7.45 -1.20 -3.85
C PHE A 143 -8.19 -1.35 -5.18
N ASN A 144 -7.60 -2.09 -6.11
CA ASN A 144 -8.19 -2.38 -7.42
C ASN A 144 -7.93 -3.85 -7.75
N HIS A 145 -8.64 -4.73 -7.07
CA HIS A 145 -8.35 -6.16 -7.11
C HIS A 145 -9.58 -7.03 -7.39
N THR A 146 -9.32 -8.26 -7.83
CA THR A 146 -10.35 -9.24 -8.22
C THR A 146 -10.96 -10.05 -7.07
N ASN A 147 -10.46 -9.93 -5.83
CA ASN A 147 -11.04 -10.64 -4.69
C ASN A 147 -12.45 -10.10 -4.39
N ASN A 148 -13.48 -10.90 -4.67
CA ASN A 148 -14.89 -10.63 -4.39
C ASN A 148 -15.51 -11.70 -3.48
N SER A 149 -14.69 -12.40 -2.70
CA SER A 149 -15.17 -13.39 -1.75
C SER A 149 -15.95 -12.74 -0.60
N ASP A 150 -16.83 -13.50 0.06
CA ASP A 150 -17.60 -13.02 1.22
C ASP A 150 -16.68 -12.54 2.36
N ALA A 151 -15.50 -13.14 2.50
CA ALA A 151 -14.51 -12.69 3.48
C ALA A 151 -13.86 -11.37 3.05
N GLY A 152 -13.61 -11.16 1.76
CA GLY A 152 -12.91 -9.99 1.23
C GLY A 152 -11.39 -10.00 1.46
N TYR A 153 -10.70 -9.00 0.93
CA TYR A 153 -9.28 -8.74 1.15
C TYR A 153 -9.11 -8.02 2.50
N GLN A 154 -8.41 -8.66 3.44
CA GLN A 154 -8.24 -8.15 4.80
C GLN A 154 -7.15 -7.08 4.87
N VAL A 155 -7.49 -5.95 5.49
CA VAL A 155 -6.57 -4.85 5.79
C VAL A 155 -6.55 -4.70 7.32
N ASP A 156 -5.60 -5.40 7.93
CA ASP A 156 -5.46 -5.49 9.39
C ASP A 156 -4.59 -4.36 9.96
N MET A 157 -3.77 -3.73 9.13
CA MET A 157 -2.92 -2.61 9.53
C MET A 157 -3.71 -1.31 9.65
N LEU A 158 -3.24 -0.41 10.50
CA LEU A 158 -3.81 0.92 10.65
C LEU A 158 -3.49 1.80 9.43
N ILE A 159 -4.47 2.49 8.87
CA ILE A 159 -4.24 3.61 7.95
C ILE A 159 -4.33 4.91 8.74
N THR A 160 -3.29 5.74 8.66
CA THR A 160 -3.14 6.99 9.44
C THR A 160 -2.49 8.10 8.62
N GLY A 161 -2.36 9.29 9.21
CA GLY A 161 -1.75 10.48 8.59
C GLY A 161 -2.74 11.64 8.49
N ASP A 162 -2.28 12.85 8.80
CA ASP A 162 -3.11 14.08 8.77
C ASP A 162 -2.96 14.84 7.43
N ASP A 163 -2.86 14.10 6.33
CA ASP A 163 -2.74 14.66 4.99
C ASP A 163 -4.12 14.84 4.36
N LYS A 164 -4.48 16.09 4.06
CA LYS A 164 -5.74 16.43 3.36
C LYS A 164 -5.74 16.00 1.90
N ASP A 165 -4.56 15.86 1.30
CA ASP A 165 -4.40 15.47 -0.10
C ASP A 165 -4.28 13.95 -0.26
N GLY A 166 -4.01 13.25 0.85
CA GLY A 166 -3.95 11.80 0.92
C GLY A 166 -5.26 11.14 0.52
N LYS A 167 -5.19 9.98 -0.14
CA LYS A 167 -6.36 9.28 -0.71
C LYS A 167 -6.28 7.78 -0.46
N VAL A 168 -7.38 7.23 0.04
CA VAL A 168 -7.72 5.82 -0.13
C VAL A 168 -8.67 5.71 -1.31
N ILE A 169 -8.35 4.85 -2.27
CA ILE A 169 -9.17 4.65 -3.47
C ILE A 169 -9.55 3.17 -3.55
N HIS A 170 -10.84 2.90 -3.59
CA HIS A 170 -11.40 1.57 -3.78
C HIS A 170 -12.08 1.51 -5.15
N ASP A 171 -11.41 0.90 -6.11
CA ASP A 171 -11.81 0.83 -7.51
C ASP A 171 -12.46 -0.49 -7.90
N ALA A 172 -12.21 -1.59 -7.18
CA ALA A 172 -12.80 -2.89 -7.45
C ALA A 172 -12.54 -3.87 -6.30
N GLY A 173 -13.35 -4.93 -6.23
CA GLY A 173 -13.21 -6.03 -5.27
C GLY A 173 -14.04 -5.84 -4.01
N HIS A 174 -13.83 -6.72 -3.04
CA HIS A 174 -14.32 -6.59 -1.67
C HIS A 174 -13.11 -6.40 -0.74
N THR A 175 -12.96 -5.22 -0.13
CA THR A 175 -11.89 -4.90 0.83
C THR A 175 -12.48 -4.70 2.22
N VAL A 176 -11.83 -5.24 3.25
CA VAL A 176 -12.29 -5.14 4.64
C VAL A 176 -11.24 -4.43 5.49
N PHE A 177 -11.61 -3.29 6.07
CA PHE A 177 -10.78 -2.56 7.02
C PHE A 177 -11.08 -3.04 8.44
N ASN A 178 -10.11 -3.71 9.05
CA ASN A 178 -10.24 -4.32 10.37
C ASN A 178 -9.64 -3.46 11.50
N ALA A 179 -8.85 -2.43 11.16
CA ALA A 179 -8.33 -1.46 12.12
C ALA A 179 -9.19 -0.19 12.17
N GLY A 180 -9.23 0.46 13.33
CA GLY A 180 -9.84 1.78 13.49
C GLY A 180 -8.95 2.87 12.90
N ASN A 181 -9.05 3.10 11.59
CA ASN A 181 -8.21 4.05 10.86
C ASN A 181 -8.41 5.50 11.35
N THR A 182 -7.37 6.32 11.21
CA THR A 182 -7.31 7.69 11.77
C THR A 182 -6.82 8.74 10.78
N TYR A 183 -6.78 8.44 9.47
CA TYR A 183 -6.34 9.40 8.46
C TYR A 183 -7.38 10.51 8.20
N SER A 184 -6.94 11.66 7.72
CA SER A 184 -7.79 12.81 7.38
C SER A 184 -7.98 13.07 5.88
N GLY A 185 -7.26 12.32 5.04
CA GLY A 185 -7.39 12.34 3.58
C GLY A 185 -8.72 11.78 3.07
N LYS A 186 -8.96 11.78 1.76
CA LYS A 186 -10.23 11.32 1.17
C LYS A 186 -10.32 9.80 1.04
N THR A 187 -11.52 9.26 1.16
CA THR A 187 -11.83 7.90 0.71
C THR A 187 -12.76 7.95 -0.49
N LEU A 188 -12.35 7.37 -1.61
CA LEU A 188 -13.14 7.23 -2.81
C LEU A 188 -13.55 5.77 -2.98
N VAL A 189 -14.84 5.50 -2.99
CA VAL A 189 -15.39 4.17 -3.28
C VAL A 189 -16.06 4.23 -4.65
N ASN A 190 -15.32 3.83 -5.68
CA ASN A 190 -15.71 3.97 -7.08
C ASN A 190 -16.53 2.76 -7.58
N ASP A 191 -16.10 1.54 -7.21
CA ASP A 191 -16.77 0.26 -7.51
C ASP A 191 -16.50 -0.72 -6.35
N GLY A 192 -17.12 -1.89 -6.40
CA GLY A 192 -16.95 -2.97 -5.43
C GLY A 192 -17.54 -2.66 -4.07
N LEU A 193 -17.09 -3.41 -3.06
CA LEU A 193 -17.52 -3.32 -1.68
C LEU A 193 -16.34 -2.96 -0.77
N LEU A 194 -16.40 -1.80 -0.13
CA LEU A 194 -15.53 -1.48 1.00
C LEU A 194 -16.31 -1.74 2.29
N THR A 195 -15.81 -2.63 3.15
CA THR A 195 -16.39 -2.94 4.45
C THR A 195 -15.52 -2.37 5.55
N ILE A 196 -16.12 -1.63 6.48
CA ILE A 196 -15.46 -1.22 7.72
C ILE A 196 -15.94 -2.11 8.87
N ALA A 197 -15.04 -2.96 9.36
CA ALA A 197 -15.32 -3.93 10.41
C ALA A 197 -14.98 -3.42 11.81
N SER A 198 -14.08 -2.43 11.92
CA SER A 198 -13.69 -1.80 13.19
C SER A 198 -14.19 -0.37 13.27
N HIS A 199 -15.17 -0.16 14.12
CA HIS A 199 -15.79 1.12 14.46
C HIS A 199 -15.83 1.23 15.98
N THR A 200 -15.69 2.45 16.50
CA THR A 200 -15.79 2.67 17.95
C THR A 200 -17.26 2.79 18.36
N ALA A 201 -17.56 2.45 19.62
CA ALA A 201 -18.88 2.65 20.20
C ALA A 201 -19.30 4.14 20.25
N ASP A 202 -18.35 5.05 20.09
CA ASP A 202 -18.56 6.51 20.10
C ASP A 202 -18.97 7.07 18.72
N GLY A 203 -19.31 6.21 17.76
CA GLY A 203 -19.78 6.62 16.44
C GLY A 203 -18.67 7.02 15.47
N VAL A 204 -17.40 6.69 15.77
CA VAL A 204 -16.29 6.88 14.81
C VAL A 204 -16.28 5.70 13.86
N THR A 205 -16.42 5.98 12.57
CA THR A 205 -16.60 5.02 11.48
C THR A 205 -15.36 4.18 11.17
N GLY A 206 -14.30 4.23 11.98
CA GLY A 206 -13.04 3.55 11.67
C GLY A 206 -12.29 4.13 10.45
N MET A 207 -12.67 5.33 10.01
CA MET A 207 -12.09 6.04 8.86
C MET A 207 -11.50 7.41 9.24
N GLY A 208 -11.27 7.66 10.53
CA GLY A 208 -10.72 8.92 11.02
C GLY A 208 -11.62 10.13 10.72
N SER A 209 -11.00 11.19 10.22
CA SER A 209 -11.68 12.43 9.79
C SER A 209 -11.83 12.50 8.26
N SER A 210 -11.70 11.37 7.58
CA SER A 210 -11.77 11.27 6.12
C SER A 210 -13.08 11.79 5.53
N GLU A 211 -12.97 12.56 4.44
CA GLU A 211 -14.09 12.83 3.54
C GLU A 211 -14.35 11.60 2.65
N VAL A 212 -15.55 11.02 2.74
CA VAL A 212 -15.92 9.83 1.97
C VAL A 212 -16.83 10.18 0.80
N THR A 213 -16.42 9.78 -0.41
CA THR A 213 -17.23 9.88 -1.64
C THR A 213 -17.49 8.49 -2.20
N ILE A 214 -18.76 8.18 -2.47
CA ILE A 214 -19.19 6.90 -3.05
C ILE A 214 -19.79 7.19 -4.42
N ALA A 215 -19.16 6.66 -5.47
CA ALA A 215 -19.73 6.69 -6.82
C ALA A 215 -20.59 5.44 -7.06
N SER A 216 -21.51 5.49 -8.03
CA SER A 216 -22.17 4.28 -8.51
C SER A 216 -21.22 3.58 -9.50
N PRO A 217 -20.91 2.28 -9.35
CA PRO A 217 -21.63 1.27 -8.54
C PRO A 217 -21.03 0.91 -7.16
N GLY A 218 -20.03 1.66 -6.66
CA GLY A 218 -19.39 1.40 -5.37
C GLY A 218 -20.34 1.33 -4.16
N THR A 219 -19.98 0.48 -3.19
CA THR A 219 -20.73 0.27 -1.95
C THR A 219 -19.80 0.39 -0.75
N LEU A 220 -20.22 1.12 0.27
CA LEU A 220 -19.60 1.16 1.59
C LEU A 220 -20.53 0.47 2.59
N ASP A 221 -20.03 -0.57 3.24
CA ASP A 221 -20.70 -1.23 4.37
C ASP A 221 -19.95 -0.90 5.66
N ILE A 222 -20.68 -0.57 6.72
CA ILE A 222 -20.14 -0.34 8.05
C ILE A 222 -20.85 -1.33 8.95
N LEU A 223 -20.14 -2.37 9.37
CA LEU A 223 -20.71 -3.40 10.22
C LEU A 223 -21.04 -2.74 11.57
N ALA A 224 -22.31 -2.71 11.99
CA ALA A 224 -22.68 -2.10 13.26
C ALA A 224 -22.03 -2.85 14.43
N SER A 225 -21.72 -2.15 15.53
CA SER A 225 -21.43 -2.82 16.80
C SER A 225 -22.75 -3.44 17.18
N THR A 226 -22.78 -4.75 17.38
CA THR A 226 -23.92 -5.34 18.07
C THR A 226 -24.00 -4.63 19.42
N ASN A 227 -24.98 -3.74 19.59
CA ASN A 227 -25.35 -3.19 20.88
C ASN A 227 -25.81 -4.36 21.77
N SER A 228 -24.88 -5.06 22.41
CA SER A 228 -25.17 -5.99 23.49
C SER A 228 -25.30 -5.22 24.81
N ALA A 229 -26.14 -4.20 24.82
CA ALA A 229 -26.60 -3.50 26.01
C ALA A 229 -28.01 -2.94 25.74
N GLY A 230 -28.98 -3.85 25.68
CA GLY A 230 -30.38 -3.59 26.00
C GLY A 230 -30.68 -4.12 27.40
#